data_AF-A0A9W6T5P0-F1
#
_entry.id   AF-A0A9W6T5P0-F1
#
_cell.length_a   1.000
_cell.length_b   1.000
_cell.length_c   1.000
_cell.angle_alpha   90.00
_cell.angle_beta   90.00
_cell.angle_gamma   90.00
#
_symmetry.space_group_name_H-M   'P 1'
#
loop_
_entity.id
_entity.type
_entity.pdbx_description
1 polymer ?
#
loop_
_entity_poly.entity_id
_entity_poly.type
_entity_poly.pdbx_seq_one_letter_code
_entity_poly.pdbx_strand_id
1 'polypeptide(L)'
;MPEILDGKNVYDFLDPEIAAKLAALEEEEERLEQEGFYDSDEEEMEDPEIDDIKEKAQWIRNKQKMMINEARSRKALNNKSLMPRSKVSKSYSELEDHMYHVGHDVSKLKEKKLASARKQKLSGSDIMRAHAAKGSKKHMPVGQTDRLNDGLTDGGLRSQAERIAKMERRERNRNAKAGESDRRTTAALPKHLFSGKRGIGKTDRR
;
A
#
# COMPACT_ATOMS: atom_id res chain seq x y z
N MET A 1 -45.38 21.93 -39.42
CA MET A 1 -45.96 21.22 -38.27
C MET A 1 -44.84 20.41 -37.63
N PRO A 2 -44.57 20.54 -36.33
CA PRO A 2 -43.54 19.72 -35.67
C PRO A 2 -43.94 18.25 -35.73
N GLU A 3 -42.99 17.35 -35.99
CA GLU A 3 -43.26 15.92 -36.19
C GLU A 3 -43.11 15.10 -34.90
N ILE A 4 -42.17 15.49 -34.02
CA ILE A 4 -41.89 14.82 -32.74
C ILE A 4 -41.71 15.88 -31.65
N LEU A 5 -42.27 15.63 -30.46
CA LEU A 5 -42.09 16.42 -29.25
C LEU A 5 -41.86 15.47 -28.06
N ASP A 6 -40.78 15.66 -27.29
CA ASP A 6 -40.41 14.86 -26.11
C ASP A 6 -40.53 13.34 -26.30
N GLY A 7 -40.11 12.84 -27.47
CA GLY A 7 -40.12 11.42 -27.79
C GLY A 7 -41.48 10.84 -28.19
N LYS A 8 -42.52 11.67 -28.31
CA LYS A 8 -43.85 11.29 -28.81
C LYS A 8 -44.10 11.94 -30.18
N ASN A 9 -44.73 11.20 -31.09
CA ASN A 9 -45.10 11.72 -32.40
C ASN A 9 -46.30 12.65 -32.27
N VAL A 10 -46.23 13.83 -32.89
CA VAL A 10 -47.27 14.87 -32.77
C VAL A 10 -48.56 14.46 -33.51
N TYR A 11 -48.44 13.69 -34.60
CA TYR A 11 -49.58 13.24 -35.39
C TYR A 11 -50.53 12.31 -34.63
N ASP A 12 -50.02 11.56 -33.65
CA ASP A 12 -50.82 10.62 -32.84
C ASP A 12 -51.75 11.36 -31.85
N PHE A 13 -51.48 12.63 -31.57
CA PHE A 13 -52.24 13.48 -30.64
C PHE A 13 -52.97 14.64 -31.36
N LEU A 14 -53.14 14.57 -32.68
CA LEU A 14 -53.84 15.62 -33.45
C LEU A 14 -55.34 15.28 -33.60
N ASP A 15 -56.19 15.80 -32.71
CA ASP A 15 -57.65 15.58 -32.70
C ASP A 15 -58.41 16.92 -32.58
N PRO A 16 -59.43 17.20 -33.42
CA PRO A 16 -60.26 18.41 -33.30
C PRO A 16 -60.94 18.60 -31.93
N GLU A 17 -61.18 17.53 -31.18
CA GLU A 17 -61.83 17.57 -29.86
C GLU A 17 -60.84 17.46 -28.69
N ILE A 18 -59.52 17.58 -28.94
CA ILE A 18 -58.51 17.34 -27.90
C ILE A 18 -58.63 18.28 -26.69
N ALA A 19 -59.08 19.51 -26.90
CA ALA A 19 -59.31 20.47 -25.83
C ALA A 19 -60.45 20.04 -24.88
N ALA A 20 -61.50 19.40 -25.39
CA ALA A 20 -62.61 18.90 -24.58
C ALA A 20 -62.21 17.65 -23.77
N LYS A 21 -61.42 16.75 -24.37
CA LYS A 21 -60.86 15.58 -23.68
C LYS A 21 -59.85 15.98 -22.60
N LEU A 22 -59.07 17.03 -22.85
CA LEU A 22 -58.13 17.58 -21.89
C LEU A 22 -58.86 18.21 -20.69
N ALA A 23 -59.94 18.96 -20.91
CA ALA A 23 -60.75 19.51 -19.81
C ALA A 23 -61.39 18.42 -18.93
N ALA A 24 -61.90 17.34 -19.52
CA ALA A 24 -62.44 16.20 -18.76
C ALA A 24 -61.35 15.50 -17.93
N LEU A 25 -60.11 15.48 -18.42
CA LEU A 25 -58.96 14.88 -17.73
C LEU A 25 -58.45 15.79 -16.61
N GLU A 26 -58.48 17.11 -16.80
CA GLU A 26 -58.18 18.09 -15.74
C GLU A 26 -59.21 18.03 -14.59
N GLU A 27 -60.50 17.88 -14.87
CA GLU A 27 -61.53 17.68 -13.83
C GLU A 27 -61.33 16.36 -13.06
N GLU A 28 -60.89 15.30 -13.75
CA GLU A 28 -60.58 14.01 -13.10
C GLU A 28 -59.34 14.11 -12.20
N GLU A 29 -58.27 14.78 -12.66
CA GLU A 29 -57.06 15.04 -11.87
C GLU A 29 -57.36 15.94 -10.66
N GLU A 30 -58.15 17.01 -10.81
CA GLU A 30 -58.57 17.85 -9.68
C GLU A 30 -59.36 17.05 -8.62
N ARG A 31 -60.17 16.09 -9.05
CA ARG A 31 -60.87 15.18 -8.12
C ARG A 31 -59.88 14.25 -7.41
N LEU A 32 -58.90 13.70 -8.13
CA LEU A 32 -57.88 12.82 -7.56
C LEU A 32 -56.95 13.57 -6.59
N GLU A 33 -56.58 14.82 -6.90
CA GLU A 33 -55.85 15.70 -6.00
C GLU A 33 -56.66 16.03 -4.75
N GLN A 34 -57.95 16.36 -4.87
CA GLN A 34 -58.83 16.60 -3.72
C GLN A 34 -59.04 15.35 -2.86
N GLU A 35 -59.06 14.17 -3.47
CA GLU A 35 -59.09 12.88 -2.77
C GLU A 35 -57.76 12.53 -2.09
N GLY A 36 -56.70 13.32 -2.30
CA GLY A 36 -55.39 13.13 -1.68
C GLY A 36 -54.58 12.01 -2.32
N PHE A 37 -54.87 11.60 -3.56
CA PHE A 37 -54.17 10.51 -4.25
C PHE A 37 -52.66 10.79 -4.43
N TYR A 38 -52.29 12.07 -4.51
CA TYR A 38 -50.90 12.53 -4.65
C TYR A 38 -50.30 13.09 -3.37
N ASP A 39 -50.93 12.87 -2.21
CA ASP A 39 -50.39 13.34 -0.93
C ASP A 39 -49.23 12.42 -0.51
N SER A 40 -48.03 12.71 -1.04
CA SER A 40 -46.79 11.98 -0.75
C SER A 40 -46.14 12.40 0.55
N ASP A 41 -46.64 13.47 1.15
CA ASP A 41 -46.11 14.05 2.38
C ASP A 41 -46.69 13.28 3.58
N GLU A 42 -46.29 12.01 3.68
CA GLU A 42 -46.45 11.24 4.90
C GLU A 42 -45.53 11.90 5.95
N GLU A 43 -46.09 12.80 6.76
CA GLU A 43 -45.38 13.39 7.91
C GLU A 43 -44.97 12.25 8.86
N GLU A 44 -43.75 11.75 8.65
CA GLU A 44 -43.15 10.73 9.50
C GLU A 44 -43.02 11.33 10.90
N MET A 45 -43.82 10.84 11.85
CA MET A 45 -43.82 11.29 13.24
C MET A 45 -42.37 11.31 13.78
N GLU A 46 -41.86 12.52 14.05
CA GLU A 46 -40.55 12.75 14.70
C GLU A 46 -40.63 12.34 16.17
N ASP A 47 -40.66 11.03 16.42
CA ASP A 47 -40.44 10.50 17.76
C ASP A 47 -38.92 10.42 18.01
N PRO A 48 -38.37 11.20 18.97
CA PRO A 48 -36.95 11.19 19.27
C PRO A 48 -36.42 9.80 19.67
N GLU A 49 -37.28 8.90 20.16
CA GLU A 49 -36.90 7.51 20.44
C GLU A 49 -36.72 6.69 19.14
N ILE A 50 -37.57 6.92 18.13
CA ILE A 50 -37.46 6.25 16.83
C ILE A 50 -36.17 6.68 16.12
N ASP A 51 -35.81 7.96 16.19
CA ASP A 51 -34.59 8.46 15.57
C ASP A 51 -33.32 7.91 16.24
N ASP A 52 -33.27 7.85 17.58
CA ASP A 52 -32.17 7.22 18.32
C ASP A 52 -32.03 5.72 17.97
N ILE A 53 -33.16 5.01 17.81
CA ILE A 53 -33.16 3.62 17.33
C ILE A 53 -32.60 3.53 15.90
N LYS A 54 -33.03 4.42 14.99
CA LYS A 54 -32.54 4.48 13.60
C LYS A 54 -31.02 4.72 13.57
N GLU A 55 -30.51 5.68 14.34
CA GLU A 55 -29.08 5.99 14.44
C GLU A 55 -28.26 4.82 15.00
N LYS A 56 -28.69 4.25 16.13
CA LYS A 56 -28.04 3.07 16.74
C LYS A 56 -28.01 1.90 15.76
N ALA A 57 -29.11 1.65 15.05
CA ALA A 57 -29.18 0.59 14.05
C ALA A 57 -28.19 0.82 12.89
N GLN A 58 -28.07 2.06 12.40
CA GLN A 58 -27.08 2.40 11.38
C GLN A 58 -25.64 2.20 11.89
N TRP A 59 -25.34 2.61 13.12
CA TRP A 59 -24.04 2.40 13.76
C TRP A 59 -23.68 0.92 13.86
N ILE A 60 -24.62 0.07 14.30
CA ILE A 60 -24.43 -1.38 14.38
C ILE A 60 -24.15 -1.98 13.01
N ARG A 61 -24.95 -1.63 11.98
CA ARG A 61 -24.75 -2.13 10.61
C ARG A 61 -23.39 -1.74 10.06
N ASN A 62 -22.97 -0.50 10.29
CA ASN A 62 -21.65 -0.01 9.87
C ASN A 62 -20.52 -0.75 10.59
N LYS A 63 -20.63 -0.94 11.90
CA LYS A 63 -19.65 -1.70 12.69
C LYS A 63 -19.54 -3.16 12.22
N GLN A 64 -20.68 -3.81 11.94
CA GLN A 64 -20.71 -5.16 11.39
C GLN A 64 -20.01 -5.24 10.03
N LYS A 65 -20.29 -4.32 9.11
CA LYS A 65 -19.61 -4.23 7.80
C LYS A 65 -18.10 -4.06 7.96
N MET A 66 -17.65 -3.19 8.86
CA MET A 66 -16.22 -3.01 9.16
C MET A 66 -15.58 -4.31 9.67
N MET A 67 -16.21 -5.00 10.62
CA MET A 67 -15.70 -6.29 11.13
C MET A 67 -15.61 -7.36 10.04
N ILE A 68 -16.59 -7.42 9.13
CA ILE A 68 -16.58 -8.36 8.00
C ILE A 68 -15.41 -8.04 7.06
N ASN A 69 -15.21 -6.77 6.72
CA ASN A 69 -14.12 -6.34 5.84
C ASN A 69 -12.74 -6.62 6.47
N GLU A 70 -12.57 -6.32 7.76
CA GLU A 70 -11.34 -6.66 8.49
C GLU A 70 -11.12 -8.17 8.50
N ALA A 71 -12.15 -8.97 8.78
CA ALA A 71 -12.05 -10.42 8.78
C ALA A 71 -11.69 -11.00 7.40
N ARG A 72 -12.24 -10.46 6.31
CA ARG A 72 -11.88 -10.83 4.93
C ARG A 72 -10.40 -10.55 4.66
N SER A 73 -9.91 -9.37 5.03
CA SER A 73 -8.49 -9.02 4.86
C SER A 73 -7.55 -9.90 5.70
N ARG A 74 -7.96 -10.24 6.93
CA ARG A 74 -7.17 -11.07 7.86
C ARG A 74 -7.14 -12.54 7.46
N LYS A 75 -8.23 -13.06 6.90
CA LYS A 75 -8.39 -14.48 6.52
C LYS A 75 -8.04 -14.71 5.04
N ALA A 76 -6.78 -14.57 4.68
CA ALA A 76 -6.29 -14.94 3.35
C ALA A 76 -6.03 -16.47 3.21
N LEU A 77 -7.03 -17.29 3.56
CA LEU A 77 -6.92 -18.75 3.74
C LEU A 77 -6.60 -19.52 2.46
N ASN A 78 -6.91 -18.95 1.29
CA ASN A 78 -6.70 -19.63 0.01
C ASN A 78 -5.22 -19.68 -0.41
N ASN A 79 -4.39 -18.73 0.07
CA ASN A 79 -2.97 -18.65 -0.30
C ASN A 79 -2.02 -18.96 0.87
N LYS A 80 -2.49 -18.82 2.13
CA LYS A 80 -1.67 -19.08 3.32
C LYS A 80 -2.50 -19.49 4.52
N SER A 81 -1.94 -20.36 5.35
CA SER A 81 -2.49 -20.67 6.67
C SER A 81 -2.33 -19.49 7.63
N LEU A 82 -3.27 -19.34 8.57
CA LEU A 82 -3.15 -18.37 9.66
C LEU A 82 -2.05 -18.82 10.63
N MET A 83 -1.15 -17.90 11.00
CA MET A 83 -0.13 -18.16 12.03
C MET A 83 -0.80 -18.43 13.39
N PRO A 84 -0.35 -19.45 14.14
CA PRO A 84 -0.94 -19.78 15.43
C PRO A 84 -0.67 -18.66 16.44
N ARG A 85 -1.71 -18.19 17.15
CA ARG A 85 -1.59 -17.06 18.10
C ARG A 85 -0.60 -17.33 19.24
N SER A 86 -0.37 -18.60 19.58
CA SER A 86 0.59 -19.03 20.61
C SER A 86 2.05 -18.76 20.23
N LYS A 87 2.37 -18.61 18.94
CA LYS A 87 3.72 -18.32 18.45
C LYS A 87 3.91 -16.84 18.09
N VAL A 88 2.83 -16.05 18.10
CA VAL A 88 2.84 -14.63 17.78
C VAL A 88 2.92 -13.82 19.07
N SER A 89 3.98 -13.02 19.21
CA SER A 89 4.05 -12.02 20.28
C SER A 89 3.15 -10.83 19.96
N LYS A 90 2.29 -10.44 20.92
CA LYS A 90 1.50 -9.22 20.82
C LYS A 90 2.18 -8.08 21.56
N SER A 91 2.02 -6.86 21.05
CA SER A 91 2.47 -5.67 21.76
C SER A 91 1.55 -5.39 22.96
N TYR A 92 2.11 -4.80 24.02
CA TYR A 92 1.32 -4.39 25.18
C TYR A 92 0.34 -3.26 24.82
N SER A 93 0.76 -2.31 23.99
CA SER A 93 -0.05 -1.16 23.59
C SER A 93 -1.31 -1.58 22.84
N GLU A 94 -1.20 -2.50 21.88
CA GLU A 94 -2.37 -3.00 21.14
C GLU A 94 -3.39 -3.68 22.07
N LEU A 95 -2.91 -4.37 23.11
CA LEU A 95 -3.78 -4.98 24.11
C LEU A 95 -4.43 -3.93 25.01
N GLU A 96 -3.68 -2.91 25.43
CA GLU A 96 -4.16 -1.79 26.25
C GLU A 96 -5.27 -1.02 25.54
N ASP A 97 -5.04 -0.63 24.28
CA ASP A 97 -6.02 0.09 23.46
C ASP A 97 -7.30 -0.72 23.28
N HIS A 98 -7.17 -2.03 22.99
CA HIS A 98 -8.35 -2.89 22.82
C HIS A 98 -9.16 -3.03 24.12
N MET A 99 -8.50 -3.20 25.27
CA MET A 99 -9.18 -3.28 26.57
C MET A 99 -9.91 -1.98 26.92
N TYR A 100 -9.30 -0.84 26.61
CA TYR A 100 -9.90 0.47 26.81
C TYR A 100 -11.18 0.66 25.98
N HIS A 101 -11.15 0.32 24.69
CA HIS A 101 -12.34 0.43 23.83
C HIS A 101 -13.48 -0.52 24.24
N VAL A 102 -13.16 -1.63 24.90
CA VAL A 102 -14.17 -2.55 25.46
C VAL A 102 -14.71 -2.05 26.82
N GLY A 103 -14.00 -1.13 27.48
CA GLY A 103 -14.39 -0.56 28.78
C GLY A 103 -13.79 -1.26 30.00
N HIS A 104 -12.67 -1.97 29.85
CA HIS A 104 -11.96 -2.60 30.97
C HIS A 104 -10.84 -1.70 31.52
N ASP A 105 -10.65 -1.73 32.84
CA ASP A 105 -9.51 -1.08 33.50
C ASP A 105 -8.21 -1.87 33.30
N VAL A 106 -7.16 -1.17 32.85
CA VAL A 106 -5.84 -1.71 32.50
C VAL A 106 -4.77 -1.50 33.59
N SER A 107 -5.13 -0.89 34.73
CA SER A 107 -4.23 -0.60 35.86
C SER A 107 -3.37 -1.80 36.28
N LYS A 108 -4.00 -2.95 36.54
CA LYS A 108 -3.33 -4.21 36.94
C LYS A 108 -2.40 -4.78 35.85
N LEU A 109 -2.72 -4.56 34.57
CA LEU A 109 -1.89 -5.02 33.46
C LEU A 109 -0.63 -4.16 33.34
N LYS A 110 -0.78 -2.85 33.59
CA LYS A 110 0.32 -1.87 33.56
C LYS A 110 1.35 -2.16 34.63
N GLU A 111 0.91 -2.51 35.84
CA GLU A 111 1.80 -2.94 36.92
C GLU A 111 2.64 -4.16 36.53
N LYS A 112 2.03 -5.18 35.91
CA LYS A 112 2.75 -6.36 35.43
C LYS A 112 3.79 -6.03 34.37
N LYS A 113 3.47 -5.13 33.43
CA LYS A 113 4.43 -4.65 32.42
C LYS A 113 5.63 -3.98 33.09
N LEU A 114 5.38 -3.07 34.03
CA LEU A 114 6.44 -2.37 34.78
C LEU A 114 7.31 -3.35 35.58
N ALA A 115 6.70 -4.34 36.22
CA ALA A 115 7.42 -5.38 36.95
C ALA A 115 8.30 -6.24 36.02
N SER A 116 7.84 -6.53 34.79
CA SER A 116 8.63 -7.26 33.79
C SER A 116 9.80 -6.44 33.25
N ALA A 117 9.64 -5.13 33.05
CA ALA A 117 10.71 -4.27 32.56
C ALA A 117 11.90 -4.22 33.53
N ARG A 118 11.64 -4.28 34.85
CA ARG A 118 12.67 -4.32 35.90
C ARG A 118 13.52 -5.61 35.91
N LYS A 119 13.10 -6.66 35.20
CA LYS A 119 13.81 -7.97 35.19
C LYS A 119 14.88 -8.09 34.10
N GLN A 120 15.03 -7.09 33.22
CA GLN A 120 16.09 -7.11 32.21
C GLN A 120 17.44 -6.90 32.88
N LYS A 121 18.12 -8.00 33.23
CA LYS A 121 19.52 -7.98 33.65
C LYS A 121 20.37 -7.87 32.37
N LEU A 122 21.35 -6.97 32.38
CA LEU A 122 22.35 -6.87 31.32
C LEU A 122 22.97 -8.25 31.09
N SER A 123 22.79 -8.79 29.90
CA SER A 123 23.43 -10.05 29.52
C SER A 123 24.94 -9.82 29.36
N GLY A 124 25.76 -10.85 29.59
CA GLY A 124 27.20 -10.76 29.26
C GLY A 124 27.45 -10.33 27.82
N SER A 125 26.50 -10.65 26.91
CA SER A 125 26.52 -10.18 25.52
C SER A 125 26.25 -8.68 25.35
N ASP A 126 25.43 -8.06 26.21
CA ASP A 126 25.17 -6.62 26.20
C ASP A 126 26.39 -5.84 26.70
N ILE A 127 27.07 -6.39 27.72
CA ILE A 127 28.32 -5.85 28.24
C ILE A 127 29.41 -5.92 27.16
N MET A 128 29.56 -7.09 26.52
CA MET A 128 30.51 -7.27 25.41
C MET A 128 30.18 -6.37 24.22
N ARG A 129 28.90 -6.11 23.92
CA ARG A 129 28.48 -5.17 22.86
C ARG A 129 28.77 -3.72 23.22
N ALA A 130 28.56 -3.33 24.48
CA ALA A 130 28.89 -1.98 24.96
C ALA A 130 30.40 -1.73 24.92
N HIS A 131 31.20 -2.77 25.19
CA HIS A 131 32.67 -2.73 25.11
C HIS A 131 33.23 -3.10 23.73
N ALA A 132 32.40 -3.55 22.79
CA ALA A 132 32.83 -3.82 21.43
C ALA A 132 33.18 -2.47 20.78
N ALA A 133 34.49 -2.18 20.71
CA ALA A 133 35.01 -1.07 19.94
C ALA A 133 34.39 -1.11 18.53
N LYS A 134 33.94 0.05 18.03
CA LYS A 134 33.45 0.23 16.64
C LYS A 134 34.59 0.01 15.64
N GLY A 135 35.08 -1.21 15.55
CA GLY A 135 36.05 -1.67 14.56
C GLY A 135 35.29 -2.47 13.52
N SER A 136 34.84 -1.80 12.46
CA SER A 136 34.28 -2.44 11.27
C SER A 136 35.38 -3.15 10.47
N LYS A 137 36.06 -4.11 11.08
CA LYS A 137 36.97 -5.00 10.39
C LYS A 137 36.37 -6.39 10.47
N LYS A 138 36.13 -6.99 9.30
CA LYS A 138 35.83 -8.43 9.20
C LYS A 138 36.87 -9.14 10.08
N HIS A 139 36.43 -9.77 11.16
CA HIS A 139 37.32 -10.56 11.99
C HIS A 139 37.84 -11.69 11.12
N MET A 140 39.09 -11.56 10.65
CA MET A 140 39.79 -12.68 10.05
C MET A 140 39.99 -13.73 11.13
N PRO A 141 39.81 -15.02 10.82
CA PRO A 141 40.02 -16.07 11.79
C PRO A 141 41.46 -16.00 12.32
N VAL A 142 41.61 -16.31 13.60
CA VAL A 142 42.91 -16.33 14.28
C VAL A 142 43.83 -17.31 13.54
N GLY A 143 45.02 -16.85 13.14
CA GLY A 143 46.01 -17.66 12.41
C GLY A 143 45.99 -17.50 10.88
N GLN A 144 45.11 -16.69 10.30
CA GLN A 144 45.14 -16.38 8.87
C GLN A 144 45.87 -15.05 8.60
N THR A 145 46.88 -15.09 7.72
CA THR A 145 47.60 -13.88 7.28
C THR A 145 46.84 -13.15 6.16
N ASP A 146 46.88 -11.81 6.19
CA ASP A 146 46.34 -10.96 5.12
C ASP A 146 47.43 -10.67 4.10
N ARG A 147 47.40 -11.37 2.97
CA ARG A 147 48.36 -11.23 1.86
C ARG A 147 48.57 -9.80 1.36
N LEU A 148 47.60 -8.90 1.53
CA LEU A 148 47.74 -7.50 1.10
C LEU A 148 48.62 -6.68 2.04
N ASN A 149 48.63 -7.03 3.33
CA ASN A 149 49.28 -6.26 4.39
C ASN A 149 50.46 -7.00 5.04
N ASP A 150 50.67 -8.28 4.73
CA ASP A 150 51.70 -9.14 5.35
C ASP A 150 53.13 -8.60 5.18
N GLY A 151 53.42 -8.00 4.02
CA GLY A 151 54.71 -7.37 3.74
C GLY A 151 54.91 -5.96 4.32
N LEU A 152 53.88 -5.38 4.93
CA LEU A 152 53.88 -4.01 5.45
C LEU A 152 53.56 -4.04 6.94
N THR A 153 54.56 -3.87 7.79
CA THR A 153 54.40 -3.96 9.25
C THR A 153 53.77 -2.69 9.83
N ASP A 154 54.18 -1.52 9.35
CA ASP A 154 53.70 -0.22 9.83
C ASP A 154 52.32 0.18 9.27
N GLY A 155 51.45 0.70 10.13
CA GLY A 155 50.12 1.19 9.77
C GLY A 155 50.16 2.45 8.89
N GLY A 156 51.20 3.28 9.03
CA GLY A 156 51.43 4.43 8.16
C GLY A 156 51.68 4.01 6.72
N LEU A 157 52.60 3.05 6.53
CA LEU A 157 52.90 2.48 5.21
C LEU A 157 51.70 1.76 4.58
N ARG A 158 50.89 1.04 5.37
CA ARG A 158 49.63 0.44 4.87
C ARG A 158 48.66 1.50 4.36
N SER A 159 48.51 2.59 5.09
CA SER A 159 47.64 3.71 4.70
C SER A 159 48.13 4.39 3.42
N GLN A 160 49.45 4.49 3.24
CA GLN A 160 50.06 5.00 2.02
C GLN A 160 49.81 4.05 0.83
N ALA A 161 50.02 2.74 1.00
CA ALA A 161 49.76 1.74 -0.03
C ALA A 161 48.29 1.73 -0.47
N GLU A 162 47.34 1.81 0.48
CA GLU A 162 45.92 1.90 0.16
C GLU A 162 45.58 3.18 -0.62
N ARG A 163 46.23 4.30 -0.27
CA ARG A 163 46.08 5.57 -0.98
C ARG A 163 46.58 5.47 -2.43
N ILE A 164 47.73 4.86 -2.66
CA ILE A 164 48.29 4.62 -3.99
C ILE A 164 47.33 3.75 -4.81
N ALA A 165 46.86 2.63 -4.27
CA ALA A 165 45.89 1.75 -4.94
C ALA A 165 44.55 2.45 -5.25
N LYS A 166 44.11 3.41 -4.42
CA LYS A 166 42.94 4.26 -4.73
C LYS A 166 43.21 5.23 -5.88
N MET A 167 44.42 5.78 -5.97
CA MET A 167 44.80 6.69 -7.06
C MET A 167 44.89 5.96 -8.39
N GLU A 168 45.52 4.79 -8.44
CA GLU A 168 45.67 3.98 -9.67
C GLU A 168 44.32 3.49 -10.23
N ARG A 169 43.33 3.26 -9.37
CA ARG A 169 41.97 2.87 -9.82
C ARG A 169 41.22 3.97 -10.56
N ARG A 170 41.61 5.24 -10.41
CA ARG A 170 40.86 6.39 -10.96
C ARG A 170 40.71 6.33 -12.47
N GLU A 171 41.75 5.91 -13.19
CA GLU A 171 41.71 5.84 -14.66
C GLU A 171 40.66 4.83 -15.15
N ARG A 172 40.66 3.62 -14.57
CA ARG A 172 39.71 2.57 -14.93
C ARG A 172 38.29 2.94 -14.56
N ASN A 173 38.10 3.57 -13.39
CA ASN A 173 36.80 4.07 -12.97
C ASN A 173 36.28 5.20 -13.87
N ARG A 174 37.17 6.08 -14.35
CA ARG A 174 36.83 7.12 -15.34
C ARG A 174 36.29 6.51 -16.64
N ASN A 175 36.87 5.38 -17.06
CA ASN A 175 36.41 4.61 -18.22
C ASN A 175 35.25 3.64 -17.89
N ALA A 176 34.62 3.79 -16.72
CA ALA A 176 33.50 2.97 -16.23
C ALA A 176 33.75 1.46 -16.29
N LYS A 177 35.00 1.01 -16.07
CA LYS A 177 35.33 -0.42 -16.03
C LYS A 177 34.76 -1.07 -14.78
N ALA A 178 34.24 -2.29 -14.91
CA ALA A 178 33.69 -3.03 -13.77
C ALA A 178 34.76 -3.42 -12.72
N GLY A 179 36.03 -3.53 -13.14
CA GLY A 179 37.15 -3.67 -12.22
C GLY A 179 38.46 -4.07 -12.90
N GLU A 180 39.30 -4.77 -12.13
CA GLU A 180 40.52 -5.50 -12.55
C GLU A 180 40.52 -6.03 -13.98
N SER A 181 39.61 -6.97 -14.15
CA SER A 181 39.62 -7.92 -15.24
C SER A 181 38.93 -7.38 -16.50
N ASP A 182 38.19 -6.27 -16.39
CA ASP A 182 37.39 -5.73 -17.49
C ASP A 182 38.28 -4.99 -18.51
N ARG A 183 38.77 -5.78 -19.46
CA ARG A 183 39.63 -5.36 -20.58
C ARG A 183 38.89 -5.44 -21.92
N ARG A 184 37.56 -5.30 -21.92
CA ARG A 184 36.77 -5.36 -23.16
C ARG A 184 37.13 -4.18 -24.07
N THR A 185 37.50 -4.50 -25.30
CA THR A 185 37.72 -3.56 -26.40
C THR A 185 36.56 -3.65 -27.39
N THR A 186 36.09 -2.51 -27.88
CA THR A 186 35.02 -2.43 -28.88
C THR A 186 35.61 -2.12 -30.25
N ALA A 187 35.02 -2.67 -31.30
CA ALA A 187 35.37 -2.28 -32.66
C ALA A 187 34.95 -0.82 -32.91
N ALA A 188 35.83 -0.02 -33.52
CA ALA A 188 35.53 1.37 -33.86
C ALA A 188 34.43 1.47 -34.94
N LEU A 189 34.52 0.64 -35.97
CA LEU A 189 33.57 0.57 -37.08
C LEU A 189 33.23 -0.90 -37.38
N PRO A 190 32.11 -1.45 -36.85
CA PRO A 190 31.69 -2.81 -37.18
C PRO A 190 31.29 -2.94 -38.66
N LYS A 191 31.94 -3.86 -39.37
CA LYS A 191 31.80 -4.04 -40.83
C LYS A 191 30.35 -4.15 -41.31
N HIS A 192 29.51 -4.92 -40.62
CA HIS A 192 28.12 -5.18 -41.02
C HIS A 192 27.21 -3.94 -40.95
N LEU A 193 27.65 -2.86 -40.31
CA LEU A 193 26.92 -1.58 -40.32
C LEU A 193 27.32 -0.65 -41.47
N PHE A 194 28.58 -0.74 -41.93
CA PHE A 194 29.17 0.25 -42.84
C PHE A 194 29.56 -0.32 -44.21
N SER A 195 29.50 -1.63 -44.39
CA SER A 195 29.88 -2.30 -45.64
C SER A 195 28.66 -2.97 -46.28
N GLY A 196 28.43 -2.69 -47.56
CA GLY A 196 27.32 -3.23 -48.35
C GLY A 196 26.26 -2.19 -48.71
N LYS A 197 25.45 -2.48 -49.71
CA LYS A 197 24.29 -1.68 -50.11
C LYS A 197 23.04 -2.56 -50.07
N ARG A 198 21.91 -2.01 -49.60
CA ARG A 198 20.63 -2.73 -49.55
C ARG A 198 20.00 -2.74 -50.94
N GLY A 199 19.84 -3.92 -51.53
CA GLY A 199 19.14 -4.13 -52.81
C GLY A 199 17.66 -4.47 -52.63
N ILE A 200 16.98 -4.75 -53.74
CA ILE A 200 15.60 -5.30 -53.74
C ILE A 200 15.68 -6.79 -53.34
N GLY A 201 14.88 -7.22 -52.34
CA GLY A 201 14.86 -8.60 -51.86
C GLY A 201 15.22 -8.77 -50.38
N LYS A 202 15.94 -9.85 -50.04
CA LYS A 202 16.32 -10.18 -48.65
C LYS A 202 17.29 -9.14 -48.08
N THR A 203 17.13 -8.83 -46.79
CA THR A 203 17.88 -7.83 -46.04
C THR A 203 18.61 -8.47 -44.86
N ASP A 204 19.77 -7.92 -44.48
CA ASP A 204 20.63 -8.46 -43.40
C ASP A 204 20.04 -8.30 -41.99
N ARG A 205 19.15 -7.33 -41.81
CA ARG A 205 18.41 -7.11 -40.56
C ARG A 205 16.91 -7.02 -40.82
N ARG A 206 16.14 -7.46 -39.83
CA ARG A 206 14.68 -7.44 -39.81
C ARG A 206 14.13 -6.02 -39.83
#